data_AF-A0A6A6FC89-F1
#
_entry.id   AF-A0A6A6FC89-F1
#
_cell.length_a   1.000
_cell.length_b   1.000
_cell.length_c   1.000
_cell.angle_alpha   90.00
_cell.angle_beta   90.00
_cell.angle_gamma   90.00
#
_symmetry.space_group_name_H-M   'P 1'
#
loop_
_entity.id
_entity.type
_entity.pdbx_description
1 polymer ?
#
loop_
_entity_poly.entity_id
_entity_poly.type
_entity_poly.pdbx_seq_one_letter_code
_entity_poly.pdbx_strand_id
1 'polypeptide(L)'
;MLVLYRRIRTSCQIRPIELRTTVTRRWKGTAGDDIHSEEKLTQDEKYRFWTAEEERKLLELRASGLIGREIAQRLDRTVTSVRERFSLLCKGRGTDKTLTAWAQEICQQRKSRTVALKEEIDQVKACRDQNFGVRNIADRLGISFHRVNYILYRDHQSSRQRTRWTAEEEELLAELLRKGRSWTEIRALFPHRSHHSLVNHWGIICHRYPFWHEASGVPSSLRKRVLWKPAEVERLKMLREQKVPGHKIAGLLGRTTTAVRSKMYALKHER
;
A
#
# COMPACT_ATOMS: atom_id res chain seq x y z
N MET A 1 3.58 -44.34 36.05
CA MET A 1 4.75 -44.87 35.30
C MET A 1 4.79 -44.23 33.92
N LEU A 2 5.94 -43.62 33.61
CA LEU A 2 6.48 -43.25 32.29
C LEU A 2 5.77 -42.19 31.43
N VAL A 3 6.17 -40.95 31.71
CA VAL A 3 6.16 -39.78 30.84
C VAL A 3 7.22 -39.96 29.73
N LEU A 4 6.84 -39.82 28.45
CA LEU A 4 7.79 -39.76 27.33
C LEU A 4 7.75 -38.38 26.65
N TYR A 5 8.55 -37.44 27.17
CA TYR A 5 8.95 -36.23 26.45
C TYR A 5 10.02 -36.58 25.42
N ARG A 6 9.72 -36.49 24.12
CA ARG A 6 10.73 -36.48 23.06
C ARG A 6 11.24 -35.05 22.86
N ARG A 7 12.45 -34.80 23.36
CA ARG A 7 13.29 -33.61 23.11
C ARG A 7 13.62 -33.51 21.61
N ILE A 8 13.26 -32.40 20.98
CA ILE A 8 13.84 -31.99 19.69
C ILE A 8 15.13 -31.22 19.98
N ARG A 9 16.24 -31.69 19.40
CA ARG A 9 17.56 -31.04 19.43
C ARG A 9 17.49 -29.72 18.65
N THR A 10 17.72 -28.59 19.33
CA THR A 10 18.11 -27.33 18.70
C THR A 10 19.64 -27.28 18.61
N SER A 11 20.19 -27.39 17.40
CA SER A 11 21.58 -27.02 17.12
C SER A 11 21.65 -26.23 15.81
N CYS A 12 21.58 -24.90 15.92
CA CYS A 12 22.03 -23.99 14.88
C CYS A 12 22.77 -22.86 15.60
N GLN A 13 24.08 -23.05 15.75
CA GLN A 13 25.02 -22.00 16.15
C GLN A 13 25.18 -21.06 14.96
N ILE A 14 24.69 -19.82 15.10
CA ILE A 14 25.02 -18.72 14.18
C ILE A 14 26.19 -17.97 14.81
N ARG A 15 27.33 -17.91 14.11
CA ARG A 15 28.48 -17.08 14.51
C ARG A 15 28.21 -15.61 14.22
N PRO A 16 28.64 -14.66 15.07
CA PRO A 16 28.54 -13.24 14.80
C PRO A 16 29.62 -12.80 13.81
N ILE A 17 29.21 -12.16 12.70
CA ILE A 17 30.12 -11.47 11.78
C ILE A 17 30.34 -10.05 12.31
N GLU A 18 31.60 -9.76 12.63
CA GLU A 18 32.07 -8.43 13.03
C GLU A 18 31.96 -7.45 11.85
N LEU A 19 31.22 -6.36 12.04
CA LEU A 19 31.18 -5.22 11.13
C LEU A 19 32.13 -4.14 11.64
N ARG A 20 33.33 -4.06 11.06
CA ARG A 20 34.10 -2.82 10.94
C ARG A 20 35.14 -2.98 9.83
N THR A 21 35.01 -2.21 8.76
CA THR A 21 36.09 -1.33 8.30
C THR A 21 35.58 -0.35 7.23
N THR A 22 35.90 0.90 7.52
CA THR A 22 35.82 2.13 6.75
C THR A 22 36.45 2.06 5.36
N VAL A 23 35.79 2.66 4.36
CA VAL A 23 36.48 3.30 3.23
C VAL A 23 35.81 4.64 2.94
N THR A 24 36.45 5.72 3.37
CA THR A 24 36.22 7.08 2.87
C THR A 24 36.96 7.25 1.55
N ARG A 25 36.24 7.37 0.42
CA ARG A 25 36.84 7.82 -0.84
C ARG A 25 36.43 9.25 -1.16
N ARG A 26 37.40 10.11 -0.89
CA ARG A 26 37.62 11.48 -1.36
C ARG A 26 37.61 11.51 -2.90
N TRP A 27 36.77 12.35 -3.50
CA TRP A 27 36.89 12.74 -4.90
C TRP A 27 36.98 14.27 -4.98
N LYS A 28 38.07 14.75 -5.58
CA LYS A 28 38.34 16.14 -5.89
C LYS A 28 37.65 16.48 -7.22
N GLY A 29 36.98 17.62 -7.26
CA GLY A 29 36.44 18.18 -8.49
C GLY A 29 37.53 18.79 -9.37
N THR A 30 37.21 18.88 -10.66
CA THR A 30 37.79 19.81 -11.62
C THR A 30 36.65 20.36 -12.44
N ALA A 31 36.56 21.69 -12.44
CA ALA A 31 35.58 22.46 -13.18
C ALA A 31 35.92 22.47 -14.69
N GLY A 32 34.88 22.46 -15.51
CA GLY A 32 34.91 22.81 -16.92
C GLY A 32 33.53 23.31 -17.28
N ASP A 33 33.46 24.57 -17.68
CA ASP A 33 32.27 25.31 -18.10
C ASP A 33 31.56 24.64 -19.29
N ASP A 34 30.22 24.71 -19.35
CA ASP A 34 29.45 25.12 -20.54
C ASP A 34 27.91 25.02 -20.37
N ILE A 35 27.28 26.19 -20.43
CA ILE A 35 26.11 26.58 -21.26
C ILE A 35 24.82 25.71 -21.24
N HIS A 36 23.74 26.34 -20.73
CA HIS A 36 22.30 26.07 -20.87
C HIS A 36 21.85 24.71 -21.48
N SER A 37 21.35 23.84 -20.61
CA SER A 37 20.40 22.78 -20.99
C SER A 37 19.38 22.58 -19.87
N GLU A 38 18.13 22.25 -20.21
CA GLU A 38 17.08 21.91 -19.24
C GLU A 38 17.54 20.74 -18.36
N GLU A 39 18.02 21.04 -17.16
CA GLU A 39 18.64 20.07 -16.25
C GLU A 39 17.61 19.07 -15.73
N LYS A 40 17.60 17.90 -16.38
CA LYS A 40 17.16 16.68 -15.71
C LYS A 40 18.18 16.37 -14.62
N LEU A 41 17.76 16.54 -13.36
CA LEU A 41 18.51 16.16 -12.15
C LEU A 41 19.30 14.87 -12.36
N THR A 42 20.61 14.94 -12.11
CA THR A 42 21.52 13.81 -12.23
C THR A 42 21.18 12.73 -11.20
N GLN A 43 21.54 11.48 -11.47
CA GLN A 43 21.23 10.34 -10.60
C GLN A 43 21.83 10.52 -9.19
N ASP A 44 22.95 11.24 -9.05
CA ASP A 44 23.58 11.55 -7.76
C ASP A 44 22.82 12.63 -6.97
N GLU A 45 22.22 13.62 -7.62
CA GLU A 45 21.37 14.63 -6.97
C GLU A 45 20.07 14.02 -6.45
N LYS A 46 19.58 12.97 -7.13
CA LYS A 46 18.39 12.21 -6.73
C LYS A 46 18.54 11.52 -5.37
N TYR A 47 19.77 11.20 -4.94
CA TYR A 47 20.09 10.55 -3.67
C TYR A 47 20.77 11.48 -2.65
N ARG A 48 20.79 12.79 -2.89
CA ARG A 48 21.35 13.76 -1.95
C ARG A 48 20.61 13.68 -0.60
N PHE A 49 21.35 13.49 0.48
CA PHE A 49 20.80 13.44 1.83
C PHE A 49 20.13 14.76 2.22
N TRP A 50 19.15 14.69 3.13
CA TRP A 50 18.47 15.87 3.67
C TRP A 50 19.29 16.51 4.79
N THR A 51 19.59 17.80 4.65
CA THR A 51 20.23 18.59 5.70
C THR A 51 19.20 19.12 6.71
N ALA A 52 19.64 19.49 7.91
CA ALA A 52 18.77 20.10 8.91
C ALA A 52 18.17 21.44 8.43
N GLU A 53 18.90 22.20 7.62
CA GLU A 53 18.43 23.45 7.01
C GLU A 53 17.35 23.21 5.96
N GLU A 54 17.53 22.20 5.10
CA GLU A 54 16.50 21.78 4.14
C GLU A 54 15.23 21.32 4.86
N GLU A 55 15.36 20.63 6.01
CA GLU A 55 14.22 20.25 6.84
C GLU A 55 13.50 21.45 7.46
N ARG A 56 14.23 22.45 7.96
CA ARG A 56 13.61 23.69 8.46
C ARG A 56 12.84 24.40 7.34
N LYS A 57 13.48 24.59 6.19
CA LYS A 57 12.84 25.21 5.02
C LYS A 57 11.62 24.43 4.54
N LEU A 58 11.67 23.10 4.58
CA LEU A 58 10.52 22.23 4.31
C LEU A 58 9.35 22.53 5.28
N LEU A 59 9.62 22.69 6.57
CA LEU A 59 8.59 23.00 7.57
C LEU A 59 8.03 24.42 7.40
N GLU A 60 8.86 25.42 7.12
CA GLU A 60 8.43 26.79 6.82
C GLU A 60 7.51 26.84 5.59
N LEU A 61 7.91 26.19 4.51
CA LEU A 61 7.12 26.09 3.29
C LEU A 61 5.81 25.30 3.54
N ARG A 62 5.83 24.32 4.44
CA ARG A 62 4.62 23.61 4.83
C ARG A 62 3.68 24.44 5.69
N ALA A 63 4.21 25.24 6.62
CA ALA A 63 3.48 26.11 7.53
C ALA A 63 2.82 27.28 6.78
N SER A 64 3.50 27.85 5.78
CA SER A 64 2.96 28.86 4.87
C SER A 64 1.86 28.33 3.91
N GLY A 65 1.52 27.05 3.99
CA GLY A 65 0.35 26.50 3.31
C GLY A 65 0.61 25.90 1.93
N LEU A 66 1.85 25.91 1.43
CA LEU A 66 2.17 25.34 0.12
C LEU A 66 1.90 23.85 0.05
N ILE A 67 1.59 23.39 -1.17
CA ILE A 67 1.38 21.97 -1.47
C ILE A 67 2.70 21.30 -1.84
N GLY A 68 2.77 19.97 -1.68
CA GLY A 68 4.02 19.21 -1.85
C GLY A 68 4.69 19.38 -3.23
N ARG A 69 3.93 19.73 -4.27
CA ARG A 69 4.45 20.02 -5.61
C ARG A 69 5.25 21.33 -5.66
N GLU A 70 4.73 22.38 -5.06
CA GLU A 70 5.36 23.70 -5.02
C GLU A 70 6.59 23.71 -4.11
N ILE A 71 6.52 22.94 -3.03
CA ILE A 71 7.64 22.73 -2.12
C ILE A 71 8.77 21.96 -2.83
N ALA A 72 8.41 20.91 -3.57
CA ALA A 72 9.34 20.15 -4.40
C ALA A 72 10.09 21.04 -5.40
N GLN A 73 9.38 21.95 -6.08
CA GLN A 73 10.01 22.92 -6.98
C GLN A 73 10.96 23.87 -6.24
N ARG A 74 10.58 24.39 -5.06
CA ARG A 74 11.40 25.34 -4.30
C ARG A 74 12.63 24.72 -3.62
N LEU A 75 12.59 23.43 -3.34
CA LEU A 75 13.70 22.68 -2.75
C LEU A 75 14.50 21.90 -3.79
N ASP A 76 14.10 21.98 -5.06
CA ASP A 76 14.66 21.19 -6.16
C ASP A 76 14.71 19.69 -5.86
N ARG A 77 13.58 19.16 -5.36
CA ARG A 77 13.42 17.75 -4.98
C ARG A 77 12.19 17.14 -5.64
N THR A 78 12.13 15.82 -5.65
CA THR A 78 10.91 15.12 -6.07
C THR A 78 9.80 15.27 -5.04
N VAL A 79 8.54 15.32 -5.50
CA VAL A 79 7.35 15.36 -4.64
C VAL A 79 7.32 14.18 -3.66
N THR A 80 7.77 13.01 -4.09
CA THR A 80 7.87 11.81 -3.26
C THR A 80 8.87 12.02 -2.12
N SER A 81 10.08 12.52 -2.42
CA SER A 81 11.11 12.81 -1.41
C SER A 81 10.61 13.81 -0.36
N VAL A 82 9.97 14.90 -0.81
CA VAL A 82 9.38 15.91 0.09
C VAL A 82 8.30 15.31 1.00
N ARG A 83 7.41 14.46 0.46
CA ARG A 83 6.34 13.80 1.23
C ARG A 83 6.89 12.81 2.24
N GLU A 84 7.81 11.96 1.81
CA GLU A 84 8.45 10.97 2.67
C GLU A 84 9.24 11.66 3.79
N ARG A 85 9.99 12.71 3.45
CA ARG A 85 10.76 13.44 4.44
C ARG A 85 9.89 14.10 5.49
N PHE A 86 8.84 14.80 5.07
CA PHE A 86 7.87 15.37 6.00
C PHE A 86 7.25 14.29 6.90
N SER A 87 6.93 13.12 6.35
CA SER A 87 6.44 12.00 7.17
C SER A 87 7.48 11.48 8.16
N LEU A 88 8.77 11.49 7.83
CA LEU A 88 9.84 11.09 8.74
C LEU A 88 10.03 12.10 9.87
N LEU A 89 9.97 13.39 9.56
CA LEU A 89 9.98 14.48 10.54
C LEU A 89 8.85 14.36 11.55
N CYS A 90 7.60 14.13 11.11
CA CYS A 90 6.48 13.91 12.02
C CYS A 90 6.66 12.68 12.94
N LYS A 91 7.50 11.71 12.54
CA LYS A 91 7.81 10.47 13.30
C LYS A 91 9.06 10.60 14.18
N GLY A 92 9.68 11.78 14.24
CA GLY A 92 10.92 11.99 14.99
C GLY A 92 12.16 11.37 14.37
N ARG A 93 12.13 11.09 13.06
CA ARG A 93 13.23 10.50 12.29
C ARG A 93 13.87 11.51 11.33
N GLY A 94 13.78 12.79 11.65
CA GLY A 94 14.50 13.86 10.96
C GLY A 94 16.00 13.83 11.26
N THR A 95 16.76 14.64 10.53
CA THR A 95 18.19 14.87 10.78
C THR A 95 18.30 15.71 12.06
N ASP A 96 17.44 16.71 12.20
CA ASP A 96 17.26 17.48 13.43
C ASP A 96 16.00 17.01 14.18
N LYS A 97 16.21 16.37 15.35
CA LYS A 97 15.12 15.84 16.18
C LYS A 97 14.28 16.95 16.81
N THR A 98 14.82 18.16 16.97
CA THR A 98 14.08 19.29 17.58
C THR A 98 12.91 19.73 16.71
N LEU A 99 12.99 19.52 15.40
CA LEU A 99 11.95 19.86 14.42
C LEU A 99 10.71 18.96 14.48
N THR A 100 10.76 17.87 15.25
CA THR A 100 9.68 16.89 15.36
C THR A 100 8.39 17.53 15.89
N ALA A 101 8.49 18.33 16.94
CA ALA A 101 7.33 18.98 17.56
C ALA A 101 6.64 19.93 16.57
N TRP A 102 7.44 20.75 15.86
CA TRP A 102 6.93 21.66 14.84
C TRP A 102 6.28 20.93 13.66
N ALA A 103 6.90 19.84 13.19
CA ALA A 103 6.31 19.00 12.13
C ALA A 103 4.98 18.36 12.55
N GLN A 104 4.86 17.96 13.81
CA GLN A 104 3.62 17.41 14.37
C GLN A 104 2.54 18.47 14.50
N GLU A 105 2.88 19.68 14.94
CA GLU A 105 1.96 20.81 15.03
C GLU A 105 1.37 21.17 13.65
N ILE A 106 2.22 21.36 12.63
CA ILE A 106 1.78 21.63 11.24
C ILE A 106 0.85 20.51 10.75
N CYS A 107 1.17 19.26 11.08
CA CYS A 107 0.37 18.10 10.72
C CYS A 107 -1.00 18.12 11.42
N GLN A 108 -1.06 18.53 12.69
CA GLN A 108 -2.30 18.61 13.46
C GLN A 108 -3.22 19.72 12.94
N GLN A 109 -2.67 20.91 12.64
CA GLN A 109 -3.41 22.01 12.02
C GLN A 109 -4.06 21.59 10.69
N ARG A 110 -3.37 20.78 9.87
CA ARG A 110 -3.91 20.26 8.60
C ARG A 110 -4.84 19.06 8.76
N LYS A 111 -4.61 18.18 9.76
CA LYS A 111 -5.48 17.03 10.05
C LYS A 111 -6.88 17.49 10.47
N SER A 112 -7.00 18.57 11.25
CA SER A 112 -8.30 19.17 11.61
C SER A 112 -9.14 19.54 10.38
N ARG A 113 -8.50 19.86 9.25
CA ARG A 113 -9.20 20.21 8.01
C ARG A 113 -9.73 19.00 7.23
N THR A 114 -9.19 17.80 7.45
CA THR A 114 -9.46 16.63 6.57
C THR A 114 -10.15 15.48 7.32
N VAL A 115 -9.80 15.27 8.59
CA VAL A 115 -10.50 14.30 9.44
C VAL A 115 -11.82 14.95 9.85
N ALA A 116 -12.95 14.31 9.55
CA ALA A 116 -14.22 14.72 10.13
C ALA A 116 -14.06 14.75 11.64
N LEU A 117 -14.27 15.91 12.25
CA LEU A 117 -14.27 16.02 13.70
C LEU A 117 -15.29 15.00 14.21
N LYS A 118 -14.99 14.35 15.34
CA LYS A 118 -15.91 13.37 15.94
C LYS A 118 -17.31 13.99 16.10
N GLU A 119 -17.35 15.26 16.49
CA GLU A 119 -18.55 16.09 16.56
C GLU A 119 -19.27 16.26 15.22
N GLU A 120 -18.55 16.53 14.11
CA GLU A 120 -19.15 16.61 12.76
C GLU A 120 -19.82 15.28 12.38
N ILE A 121 -19.20 14.15 12.72
CA ILE A 121 -19.74 12.82 12.45
C ILE A 121 -21.03 12.60 13.25
N ASP A 122 -20.99 12.91 14.54
CA ASP A 122 -22.12 12.73 15.46
C ASP A 122 -23.30 13.62 15.05
N GLN A 123 -23.04 14.86 14.62
CA GLN A 123 -24.06 15.78 14.09
C GLN A 123 -24.68 15.28 12.78
N VAL A 124 -23.86 14.80 11.83
CA VAL A 124 -24.35 14.23 10.57
C VAL A 124 -25.22 12.99 10.84
N LYS A 125 -24.83 12.15 11.80
CA LYS A 125 -25.60 10.97 12.22
C LYS A 125 -26.93 11.36 12.86
N ALA A 126 -26.92 12.29 13.81
CA ALA A 126 -28.15 12.77 14.45
C ALA A 126 -29.14 13.35 13.43
N CYS A 127 -28.65 14.09 12.42
CA CYS A 127 -29.51 14.57 11.34
C CYS A 127 -30.01 13.42 10.45
N ARG A 128 -29.20 12.37 10.25
CA ARG A 128 -29.61 11.20 9.48
C ARG A 128 -30.68 10.38 10.20
N ASP A 129 -30.58 10.26 11.52
CA ASP A 129 -31.56 9.57 12.38
C ASP A 129 -32.90 10.31 12.43
N GLN A 130 -32.87 11.64 12.28
CA GLN A 130 -34.06 12.48 12.06
C GLN A 130 -34.58 12.44 10.59
N ASN A 131 -34.07 11.51 9.77
CA ASN A 131 -34.46 11.27 8.39
C ASN A 131 -34.22 12.45 7.42
N PHE A 132 -33.27 13.33 7.71
CA PHE A 132 -32.89 14.38 6.76
C PHE A 132 -32.16 13.80 5.54
N GLY A 133 -32.49 14.34 4.36
CA GLY A 133 -31.73 14.10 3.13
C GLY A 133 -30.35 14.77 3.18
N VAL A 134 -29.36 14.20 2.49
CA VAL A 134 -27.95 14.65 2.53
C VAL A 134 -27.79 16.15 2.24
N ARG A 135 -28.59 16.70 1.33
CA ARG A 135 -28.57 18.14 1.01
C ARG A 135 -29.05 18.99 2.19
N ASN A 136 -30.15 18.60 2.83
CA ASN A 136 -30.66 19.29 4.02
C ASN A 136 -29.69 19.21 5.21
N ILE A 137 -28.96 18.09 5.34
CA ILE A 137 -27.90 17.95 6.35
C ILE A 137 -26.76 18.94 6.07
N ALA A 138 -26.35 19.06 4.81
CA ALA A 138 -25.30 19.98 4.39
C ALA A 138 -25.69 21.44 4.71
N ASP A 139 -26.90 21.84 4.34
CA ASP A 139 -27.41 23.19 4.57
C ASP A 139 -27.55 23.50 6.07
N ARG A 140 -28.05 22.52 6.86
CA ARG A 140 -28.25 22.67 8.30
C ARG A 140 -26.95 22.77 9.10
N LEU A 141 -25.92 22.05 8.69
CA LEU A 141 -24.62 22.00 9.39
C LEU A 141 -23.61 23.00 8.80
N GLY A 142 -23.96 23.72 7.73
CA GLY A 142 -23.04 24.65 7.05
C GLY A 142 -21.81 23.96 6.44
N ILE A 143 -21.90 22.66 6.14
CA ILE A 143 -20.81 21.87 5.56
C ILE A 143 -21.15 21.47 4.12
N SER A 144 -20.14 21.24 3.28
CA SER A 144 -20.40 20.89 1.88
C SER A 144 -21.11 19.54 1.73
N PHE A 145 -22.00 19.43 0.74
CA PHE A 145 -22.66 18.17 0.39
C PHE A 145 -21.68 17.00 0.19
N HIS A 146 -20.52 17.26 -0.41
CA HIS A 146 -19.46 16.25 -0.59
C HIS A 146 -18.86 15.80 0.75
N ARG A 147 -18.72 16.71 1.72
CA ARG A 147 -18.25 16.40 3.07
C ARG A 147 -19.23 15.49 3.80
N VAL A 148 -20.54 15.77 3.73
CA VAL A 148 -21.59 14.93 4.30
C VAL A 148 -21.55 13.52 3.69
N ASN A 149 -21.51 13.42 2.36
CA ASN A 149 -21.39 12.12 1.68
C ASN A 149 -20.15 11.34 2.07
N TYR A 150 -19.01 12.03 2.18
CA TYR A 150 -17.76 11.41 2.62
C TYR A 150 -17.86 10.86 4.05
N ILE A 151 -18.48 11.61 4.97
CA ILE A 151 -18.71 11.17 6.36
C ILE A 151 -19.60 9.92 6.39
N LEU A 152 -20.75 9.95 5.72
CA LEU A 152 -21.69 8.83 5.67
C LEU A 152 -21.08 7.59 5.00
N TYR A 153 -20.34 7.77 3.91
CA TYR A 153 -19.63 6.67 3.24
C TYR A 153 -18.57 6.06 4.15
N ARG A 154 -17.74 6.89 4.80
CA ARG A 154 -16.68 6.41 5.69
C ARG A 154 -17.25 5.66 6.88
N ASP A 155 -18.33 6.15 7.47
CA ASP A 155 -19.02 5.50 8.58
C ASP A 155 -19.54 4.11 8.18
N HIS A 156 -20.18 4.03 7.00
CA HIS A 156 -20.60 2.77 6.42
C HIS A 156 -19.41 1.82 6.16
N GLN A 157 -18.24 2.34 5.74
CA GLN A 157 -17.05 1.50 5.59
C GLN A 157 -16.45 1.06 6.93
N SER A 158 -16.53 1.91 7.97
CA SER A 158 -16.04 1.55 9.31
C SER A 158 -16.92 0.53 10.02
N SER A 159 -18.23 0.50 9.80
CA SER A 159 -19.08 -0.59 10.28
C SER A 159 -18.78 -1.93 9.59
N ARG A 160 -18.19 -1.89 8.38
CA ARG A 160 -17.61 -3.06 7.70
C ARG A 160 -16.17 -3.32 8.17
N GLN A 161 -15.86 -3.18 9.47
CA GLN A 161 -14.51 -3.40 9.98
C GLN A 161 -13.92 -4.68 9.38
N ARG A 162 -12.70 -4.55 8.85
CA ARG A 162 -11.91 -5.68 8.37
C ARG A 162 -11.46 -6.47 9.59
N THR A 163 -12.35 -7.28 10.14
CA THR A 163 -12.06 -8.14 11.27
C THR A 163 -10.85 -9.00 10.90
N ARG A 164 -9.87 -9.12 11.78
CA ARG A 164 -8.75 -10.04 11.56
C ARG A 164 -9.31 -11.47 11.53
N TRP A 165 -8.81 -12.33 10.66
CA TRP A 165 -9.20 -13.74 10.66
C TRP A 165 -8.68 -14.43 11.91
N THR A 166 -9.55 -15.12 12.64
CA THR A 166 -9.17 -15.93 13.79
C THR A 166 -8.81 -17.36 13.36
N ALA A 167 -8.09 -18.10 14.20
CA ALA A 167 -7.73 -19.48 13.89
C ALA A 167 -8.97 -20.38 13.78
N GLU A 168 -9.99 -20.12 14.59
CA GLU A 168 -11.26 -20.84 14.61
C GLU A 168 -12.05 -20.58 13.32
N GLU A 169 -12.05 -19.33 12.83
CA GLU A 169 -12.64 -19.00 11.52
C GLU A 169 -11.91 -19.70 10.36
N GLU A 170 -10.58 -19.78 10.42
CA GLU A 170 -9.76 -20.48 9.41
C GLU A 170 -10.03 -22.00 9.42
N GLU A 171 -10.13 -22.61 10.61
CA GLU A 171 -10.43 -24.04 10.78
C GLU A 171 -11.84 -24.40 10.29
N LEU A 172 -12.85 -23.62 10.69
CA LEU A 172 -14.22 -23.80 10.22
C LEU A 172 -14.31 -23.67 8.69
N LEU A 173 -13.64 -22.67 8.11
CA LEU A 173 -13.62 -22.48 6.66
C LEU A 173 -12.99 -23.69 5.94
N ALA A 174 -11.86 -24.19 6.46
CA ALA A 174 -11.18 -25.35 5.91
C ALA A 174 -12.03 -26.63 6.01
N GLU A 175 -12.70 -26.83 7.15
CA GLU A 175 -13.58 -27.97 7.37
C GLU A 175 -14.77 -27.97 6.40
N LEU A 176 -15.44 -26.83 6.22
CA LEU A 176 -16.61 -26.70 5.34
C LEU A 176 -16.24 -26.94 3.88
N LEU A 177 -15.09 -26.43 3.43
CA LEU A 177 -14.58 -26.68 2.09
C LEU A 177 -14.18 -28.14 1.89
N ARG A 178 -13.59 -28.79 2.90
CA ARG A 178 -13.29 -30.23 2.86
C ARG A 178 -14.55 -31.09 2.78
N LYS A 179 -15.66 -30.63 3.39
CA LYS A 179 -16.99 -31.25 3.26
C LYS A 179 -17.66 -30.97 1.90
N GLY A 180 -16.99 -30.25 0.98
CA GLY A 180 -17.51 -29.95 -0.35
C GLY A 180 -18.66 -28.95 -0.36
N ARG A 181 -18.82 -28.14 0.70
CA ARG A 181 -19.88 -27.12 0.77
C ARG A 181 -19.66 -26.04 -0.28
N SER A 182 -20.75 -25.55 -0.84
CA SER A 182 -20.74 -24.41 -1.75
C SER A 182 -20.37 -23.11 -1.01
N TRP A 183 -19.77 -22.15 -1.71
CA TRP A 183 -19.45 -20.84 -1.15
C TRP A 183 -20.68 -20.07 -0.64
N THR A 184 -21.86 -20.35 -1.19
CA THR A 184 -23.14 -19.79 -0.74
C THR A 184 -23.54 -20.33 0.63
N GLU A 185 -23.41 -21.63 0.86
CA GLU A 185 -23.65 -22.25 2.18
C GLU A 185 -22.60 -21.80 3.20
N ILE A 186 -21.33 -21.74 2.80
CA ILE A 186 -20.25 -21.24 3.67
C ILE A 186 -20.56 -19.80 4.10
N ARG A 187 -20.94 -18.92 3.18
CA ARG A 187 -21.28 -17.53 3.52
C ARG A 187 -22.38 -17.43 4.59
N ALA A 188 -23.38 -18.31 4.56
CA ALA A 188 -24.44 -18.29 5.56
C ALA A 188 -23.92 -18.53 6.98
N LEU A 189 -22.81 -19.27 7.12
CA LEU A 189 -22.13 -19.57 8.38
C LEU A 189 -21.13 -18.48 8.81
N PHE A 190 -20.80 -17.53 7.92
CA PHE A 190 -19.93 -16.39 8.21
C PHE A 190 -20.68 -15.06 8.01
N PRO A 191 -21.65 -14.70 8.88
CA PRO A 191 -22.50 -13.51 8.68
C PRO A 191 -21.71 -12.20 8.67
N HIS A 192 -20.54 -12.16 9.31
CA HIS A 192 -19.67 -11.00 9.36
C HIS A 192 -18.65 -10.94 8.20
N ARG A 193 -18.64 -11.92 7.28
CA ARG A 193 -17.70 -11.98 6.15
C ARG A 193 -18.45 -11.91 4.82
N SER A 194 -17.92 -11.14 3.89
CA SER A 194 -18.43 -11.14 2.52
C SER A 194 -17.92 -12.37 1.75
N HIS A 195 -18.68 -12.82 0.75
CA HIS A 195 -18.26 -13.90 -0.15
C HIS A 195 -16.85 -13.68 -0.71
N HIS A 196 -16.55 -12.46 -1.16
CA HIS A 196 -15.23 -12.09 -1.66
C HIS A 196 -14.13 -12.22 -0.59
N SER A 197 -14.44 -11.88 0.67
CA SER A 197 -13.51 -12.06 1.79
C SER A 197 -13.17 -13.53 2.03
N LEU A 198 -14.16 -14.42 1.95
CA LEU A 198 -13.97 -15.86 2.15
C LEU A 198 -13.06 -16.46 1.07
N VAL A 199 -13.37 -16.18 -0.21
CA VAL A 199 -12.59 -16.68 -1.36
C VAL A 199 -11.15 -16.16 -1.32
N ASN A 200 -10.98 -14.86 -1.07
CA ASN A 200 -9.65 -14.26 -1.01
C ASN A 200 -8.84 -14.82 0.16
N HIS A 201 -9.45 -14.98 1.34
CA HIS A 201 -8.77 -15.51 2.51
C HIS A 201 -8.42 -16.98 2.38
N TRP A 202 -9.29 -17.80 1.78
CA TRP A 202 -8.94 -19.17 1.42
C TRP A 202 -7.70 -19.22 0.51
N GLY A 203 -7.61 -18.28 -0.44
CA GLY A 203 -6.39 -18.04 -1.21
C GLY A 203 -5.16 -17.88 -0.31
N ILE A 204 -5.23 -17.04 0.72
CA ILE A 204 -4.14 -16.83 1.68
C ILE A 204 -3.86 -18.09 2.52
N ILE A 205 -4.87 -18.81 3.00
CA ILE A 205 -4.70 -20.05 3.79
C ILE A 205 -3.92 -21.08 2.99
N CYS A 206 -4.32 -21.36 1.76
CA CYS A 206 -3.57 -22.31 0.91
C CYS A 206 -2.15 -21.81 0.59
N HIS A 207 -1.81 -20.53 0.84
CA HIS A 207 -0.48 -19.97 0.56
C HIS A 207 0.41 -20.21 1.76
N ARG A 208 -0.17 -20.01 2.95
CA ARG A 208 0.46 -20.25 4.23
C ARG A 208 0.68 -21.74 4.49
N TYR A 209 -0.25 -22.58 4.04
CA TYR A 209 -0.24 -24.02 4.30
C TYR A 209 -0.45 -24.83 3.00
N PRO A 210 0.65 -25.21 2.30
CA PRO A 210 0.60 -25.92 1.03
C PRO A 210 -0.16 -27.25 1.07
N PHE A 211 -0.20 -27.94 2.22
CA PHE A 211 -0.97 -29.17 2.42
C PHE A 211 -2.46 -29.01 2.07
N TRP A 212 -3.06 -27.87 2.39
CA TRP A 212 -4.49 -27.62 2.11
C TRP A 212 -4.77 -27.37 0.63
N HIS A 213 -3.74 -27.09 -0.16
CA HIS A 213 -3.83 -26.93 -1.61
C HIS A 213 -3.99 -28.29 -2.30
N GLU A 214 -3.30 -29.32 -1.83
CA GLU A 214 -3.40 -30.68 -2.38
C GLU A 214 -4.77 -31.31 -2.08
N ALA A 215 -5.29 -31.09 -0.87
CA ALA A 215 -6.59 -31.61 -0.44
C ALA A 215 -7.80 -30.94 -1.12
N SER A 216 -7.65 -29.71 -1.63
CA SER A 216 -8.78 -28.93 -2.17
C SER A 216 -8.93 -29.00 -3.69
N GLY A 217 -8.03 -29.68 -4.40
CA GLY A 217 -8.10 -29.85 -5.86
C GLY A 217 -8.03 -28.55 -6.67
N VAL A 218 -7.74 -27.40 -6.03
CA VAL A 218 -7.66 -26.10 -6.70
C VAL A 218 -6.33 -26.01 -7.46
N PRO A 219 -6.31 -25.72 -8.78
CA PRO A 219 -5.07 -25.69 -9.55
C PRO A 219 -4.06 -24.64 -9.04
N SER A 220 -2.79 -25.05 -8.89
CA SER A 220 -1.63 -24.25 -8.42
C SER A 220 -1.30 -22.99 -9.25
N SER A 221 -2.07 -22.76 -10.31
CA SER A 221 -1.98 -21.63 -11.24
C SER A 221 -1.97 -20.25 -10.57
N LEU A 222 -2.37 -20.11 -9.31
CA LEU A 222 -2.37 -18.84 -8.59
C LEU A 222 -1.00 -18.41 -8.03
N ARG A 223 0.08 -19.22 -8.06
CA ARG A 223 1.09 -19.12 -6.97
C ARG A 223 2.57 -19.12 -7.29
N LYS A 224 2.99 -19.03 -8.55
CA LYS A 224 4.37 -18.64 -8.83
C LYS A 224 4.35 -17.36 -9.66
N ARG A 225 5.18 -16.38 -9.32
CA ARG A 225 5.60 -15.34 -10.28
C ARG A 225 6.39 -16.07 -11.37
N VAL A 226 5.68 -16.77 -12.25
CA VAL A 226 6.29 -17.46 -13.37
C VAL A 226 6.86 -16.37 -14.24
N LEU A 227 8.19 -16.33 -14.35
CA LEU A 227 8.87 -15.37 -15.20
C LEU A 227 8.30 -15.47 -16.62
N TRP A 228 8.21 -14.33 -17.29
CA TRP A 228 7.79 -14.29 -18.68
C TRP A 228 8.88 -14.94 -19.53
N LYS A 229 8.57 -16.05 -20.19
CA LYS A 229 9.52 -16.68 -21.12
C LYS A 229 9.65 -15.81 -22.37
N PRO A 230 10.82 -15.73 -23.03
CA PRO A 230 10.99 -14.93 -24.24
C PRO A 230 9.93 -15.20 -25.32
N ALA A 231 9.64 -16.47 -25.62
CA ALA A 231 8.60 -16.85 -26.58
C ALA A 231 7.18 -16.38 -26.18
N GLU A 232 6.89 -16.34 -24.87
CA GLU A 232 5.62 -15.85 -24.35
C GLU A 232 5.51 -14.32 -24.49
N VAL A 233 6.62 -13.61 -24.34
CA VAL A 233 6.71 -12.16 -24.57
C VAL A 233 6.50 -11.83 -26.04
N GLU A 234 7.10 -12.59 -26.96
CA GLU A 234 6.88 -12.41 -28.40
C GLU A 234 5.43 -12.70 -28.78
N ARG A 235 4.85 -13.78 -28.25
CA ARG A 235 3.42 -14.08 -28.45
C ARG A 235 2.52 -12.97 -27.91
N LEU A 236 2.86 -12.36 -26.78
CA LEU A 236 2.16 -11.20 -26.24
C LEU A 236 2.23 -9.97 -27.17
N LYS A 237 3.39 -9.70 -27.78
CA LYS A 237 3.55 -8.60 -28.75
C LYS A 237 2.69 -8.83 -29.99
N MET A 238 2.75 -10.02 -30.57
CA MET A 238 1.94 -10.39 -31.75
C MET A 238 0.44 -10.25 -31.48
N LEU A 239 -0.05 -10.78 -30.35
CA LEU A 239 -1.47 -10.68 -29.99
C LEU A 239 -1.91 -9.21 -29.78
N ARG A 240 -1.01 -8.35 -29.33
CA ARG A 240 -1.27 -6.92 -29.19
C ARG A 240 -1.32 -6.22 -30.54
N GLU A 241 -0.45 -6.56 -31.47
CA GLU A 241 -0.48 -6.05 -32.86
C GLU A 241 -1.77 -6.44 -33.57
N GLN A 242 -2.25 -7.66 -33.32
CA GLN A 242 -3.56 -8.15 -33.75
C GLN A 242 -4.74 -7.51 -33.00
N LYS A 243 -4.49 -6.51 -32.12
CA LYS A 243 -5.48 -5.77 -31.34
C LYS A 243 -6.39 -6.68 -30.49
N VAL A 244 -5.88 -7.83 -30.05
CA VAL A 244 -6.64 -8.75 -29.20
C VAL A 244 -6.87 -8.11 -27.83
N PRO A 245 -8.11 -8.12 -27.30
CA PRO A 245 -8.40 -7.59 -25.97
C PRO A 245 -7.60 -8.30 -24.87
N GLY A 246 -7.06 -7.54 -23.90
CA GLY A 246 -6.15 -8.08 -22.87
C GLY A 246 -6.72 -9.24 -22.04
N HIS A 247 -8.03 -9.33 -21.87
CA HIS A 247 -8.66 -10.49 -21.19
C HIS A 247 -8.61 -11.77 -22.04
N LYS A 248 -8.74 -11.66 -23.36
CA LYS A 248 -8.57 -12.80 -24.28
C LYS A 248 -7.10 -13.22 -24.36
N ILE A 249 -6.17 -12.25 -24.40
CA ILE A 249 -4.73 -12.53 -24.32
C ILE A 249 -4.40 -13.31 -23.05
N ALA A 250 -4.95 -12.91 -21.91
CA ALA A 250 -4.76 -13.59 -20.64
C ALA A 250 -5.20 -15.07 -20.70
N GLY A 251 -6.38 -15.33 -21.28
CA GLY A 251 -6.86 -16.69 -21.52
C GLY A 251 -5.92 -17.50 -22.44
N LEU A 252 -5.49 -16.92 -23.56
CA LEU A 252 -4.61 -17.58 -24.53
C LEU A 252 -3.22 -17.91 -23.98
N LEU A 253 -2.71 -17.11 -23.04
CA LEU A 253 -1.40 -17.30 -22.42
C LEU A 253 -1.46 -18.08 -21.10
N GLY A 254 -2.66 -18.42 -20.61
CA GLY A 254 -2.82 -19.02 -19.28
C GLY A 254 -2.34 -18.10 -18.15
N ARG A 255 -2.46 -16.78 -18.33
CA ARG A 255 -2.03 -15.75 -17.38
C ARG A 255 -3.23 -14.98 -16.85
N THR A 256 -3.02 -14.22 -15.78
CA THR A 256 -4.03 -13.27 -15.29
C THR A 256 -4.03 -11.99 -16.14
N THR A 257 -5.19 -11.35 -16.25
CA THR A 257 -5.35 -10.07 -16.97
C THR A 257 -4.42 -8.98 -16.42
N THR A 258 -4.23 -8.97 -15.09
CA THR A 258 -3.29 -8.08 -14.41
C THR A 258 -1.84 -8.35 -14.80
N ALA A 259 -1.41 -9.62 -14.88
CA ALA A 259 -0.05 -9.97 -15.29
C ALA A 259 0.23 -9.50 -16.73
N VAL A 260 -0.72 -9.70 -17.64
CA VAL A 260 -0.65 -9.22 -19.03
C VAL A 260 -0.54 -7.70 -19.09
N ARG A 261 -1.41 -6.97 -18.37
CA ARG A 261 -1.35 -5.48 -18.28
C ARG A 261 0.00 -4.99 -17.78
N SER A 262 0.50 -5.55 -16.68
CA SER A 262 1.78 -5.15 -16.09
C SER A 262 2.95 -5.40 -17.04
N LYS A 263 2.98 -6.54 -17.74
CA LYS A 263 4.06 -6.82 -18.72
C LYS A 263 3.98 -5.91 -19.94
N MET A 264 2.78 -5.64 -20.46
CA MET A 264 2.61 -4.68 -21.56
C MET A 264 3.05 -3.26 -21.17
N TYR A 265 2.78 -2.85 -19.94
CA TYR A 265 3.25 -1.57 -19.41
C TYR A 265 4.79 -1.51 -19.38
N ALA A 266 5.43 -2.55 -18.83
CA ALA A 266 6.90 -2.64 -18.82
C ALA A 266 7.51 -2.56 -20.23
N LEU A 267 6.99 -3.35 -21.18
CA LEU A 267 7.47 -3.34 -22.57
C LEU A 267 7.30 -1.98 -23.29
N LYS A 268 6.35 -1.15 -22.86
CA LYS A 268 6.15 0.19 -23.42
C LYS A 268 7.22 1.18 -22.95
N HIS A 269 7.77 0.97 -21.75
CA HIS A 269 8.72 1.87 -21.11
C HIS A 269 10.18 1.37 -21.17
N GLU A 270 10.43 0.24 -21.82
CA GLU A 270 11.77 -0.31 -22.12
C GLU A 270 12.33 0.19 -23.48
N ARG A 271 11.58 1.03 -24.22
CA ARG A 271 12.04 1.73 -25.45
C ARG A 271 12.43 3.15 -25.11
#